data_AF-A0A1J5L6U7-F1
#
_entry.id   AF-A0A1J5L6U7-F1
#
_cell.length_a   1.000
_cell.length_b   1.000
_cell.length_c   1.000
_cell.angle_alpha   90.00
_cell.angle_beta   90.00
_cell.angle_gamma   90.00
#
_symmetry.space_group_name_H-M   'P 1'
#
loop_
_entity.id
_entity.type
_entity.pdbx_description
1 polymer ?
#
loop_
_entity_poly.entity_id
_entity_poly.type
_entity_poly.pdbx_seq_one_letter_code
_entity_poly.pdbx_strand_id
1 'polypeptide(L)'
;MKQLLLLCLAVTFTTVACKENKKTKCPNGVSATVKDMKGLDGCSWIFELEDGTNVQPFNLDEFEFHFEDLQKIVVSYTEDKGMAGICMMGPMVRVSCIDKQ
;
A
#
# COMPACT_ATOMS: atom_id res chain seq x y z
N MET A 1 -19.35 61.36 13.13
CA MET A 1 -20.58 60.67 12.68
C MET A 1 -20.33 60.19 11.26
N LYS A 2 -20.46 58.94 10.88
CA LYS A 2 -20.74 57.67 11.55
C LYS A 2 -20.27 56.66 10.49
N GLN A 3 -19.26 55.85 10.78
CA GLN A 3 -18.88 54.76 9.88
C GLN A 3 -20.07 53.81 9.73
N LEU A 4 -20.41 53.49 8.49
CA LEU A 4 -21.44 52.54 8.10
C LEU A 4 -20.77 51.64 7.04
N LEU A 5 -20.09 50.58 7.46
CA LEU A 5 -20.63 49.22 7.70
C LEU A 5 -21.17 48.60 6.40
N LEU A 6 -20.42 47.68 5.79
CA LEU A 6 -20.80 46.59 4.86
C LEU A 6 -19.51 46.10 4.17
N LEU A 7 -19.09 44.83 4.13
CA LEU A 7 -19.63 43.57 4.65
C LEU A 7 -18.45 42.58 4.58
N CYS A 8 -18.28 41.77 5.63
CA CYS A 8 -17.35 40.65 5.67
C CYS A 8 -17.68 39.60 4.59
N LEU A 9 -16.67 39.08 3.89
CA LEU A 9 -16.58 37.64 3.63
C LEU A 9 -15.14 37.26 3.25
N ALA A 10 -14.28 37.19 4.26
CA ALA A 10 -13.03 36.45 4.17
C ALA A 10 -13.39 34.96 4.14
N VAL A 11 -13.58 34.40 2.95
CA VAL A 11 -13.73 32.95 2.79
C VAL A 11 -12.34 32.35 2.56
N THR A 12 -11.59 32.19 3.65
CA THR A 12 -10.43 31.31 3.66
C THR A 12 -10.95 29.87 3.63
N PHE A 13 -11.04 29.29 2.44
CA PHE A 13 -11.24 27.85 2.24
C PHE A 13 -9.97 27.12 2.71
N THR A 14 -9.80 26.97 4.02
CA THR A 14 -8.91 25.94 4.55
C THR A 14 -9.67 24.63 4.46
N THR A 15 -9.56 23.96 3.31
CA THR A 15 -9.94 22.55 3.23
C THR A 15 -9.00 21.78 4.14
N VAL A 16 -9.41 21.58 5.39
CA VAL A 16 -8.83 20.57 6.26
C VAL A 16 -9.10 19.24 5.58
N ALA A 17 -8.09 18.71 4.89
CA ALA A 17 -8.09 17.34 4.43
C ALA A 17 -8.07 16.45 5.68
N CYS A 18 -9.26 15.99 6.09
CA CYS A 18 -9.35 14.91 7.06
C CYS A 18 -8.63 13.69 6.49
N LYS A 19 -7.50 13.32 7.10
CA LYS A 19 -6.96 11.96 6.97
C LYS A 19 -8.00 11.02 7.56
N GLU A 20 -8.79 10.37 6.71
CA GLU A 20 -9.58 9.21 7.12
C GLU A 20 -8.62 8.18 7.70
N ASN A 21 -8.69 7.96 9.01
CA ASN A 21 -7.97 6.89 9.66
C ASN A 21 -8.71 5.59 9.33
N LYS A 22 -8.53 5.07 8.11
CA LYS A 22 -8.86 3.68 7.81
C LYS A 22 -8.13 2.84 8.85
N LYS A 23 -8.89 2.11 9.64
CA LYS A 23 -8.36 1.19 10.65
C LYS A 23 -7.66 0.07 9.89
N THR A 24 -6.37 0.26 9.61
CA THR A 24 -5.56 -0.76 8.93
C THR A 24 -5.61 -2.03 9.77
N LYS A 25 -6.07 -3.14 9.17
CA LYS A 25 -6.09 -4.44 9.83
C LYS A 25 -4.69 -5.02 10.00
N CYS A 26 -3.69 -4.45 9.33
CA CYS A 26 -2.30 -4.87 9.40
C CYS A 26 -1.49 -3.90 10.28
N PRO A 27 -1.09 -4.33 11.51
CA PRO A 27 -0.21 -3.54 12.36
C PRO A 27 1.09 -3.20 11.63
N ASN A 28 1.45 -1.91 11.60
CA ASN A 28 2.61 -1.39 10.87
C ASN A 28 2.64 -1.74 9.38
N GLY A 29 1.46 -2.00 8.79
CA GLY A 29 1.35 -2.30 7.37
C GLY A 29 1.69 -1.10 6.51
N VAL A 30 2.27 -1.38 5.35
CA VAL A 30 2.56 -0.40 4.30
C VAL A 30 1.63 -0.62 3.12
N SER A 31 1.30 0.46 2.41
CA SER A 31 0.56 0.37 1.15
C SER A 31 1.40 -0.29 0.07
N ALA A 32 0.78 -1.14 -0.74
CA ALA A 32 1.38 -1.72 -1.91
C ALA A 32 0.37 -1.94 -3.05
N THR A 33 0.88 -2.15 -4.24
CA THR A 33 0.12 -2.53 -5.44
C THR A 33 0.49 -3.95 -5.83
N VAL A 34 -0.50 -4.83 -5.96
CA VAL A 34 -0.30 -6.17 -6.50
C VAL A 34 0.06 -6.08 -7.97
N LYS A 35 1.05 -6.85 -8.42
CA LYS A 35 1.40 -7.02 -9.83
C LYS A 35 1.36 -8.49 -10.20
N ASP A 36 0.62 -8.84 -11.24
CA ASP A 36 0.66 -10.18 -11.83
C ASP A 36 1.92 -10.34 -12.68
N MET A 37 2.84 -11.18 -12.22
CA MET A 37 4.08 -11.50 -12.92
C MET A 37 4.06 -12.97 -13.40
N LYS A 38 2.89 -13.62 -13.42
CA LYS A 38 2.76 -14.96 -14.01
C LYS A 38 3.19 -14.94 -15.48
N GLY A 39 3.87 -16.01 -15.88
CA GLY A 39 4.46 -16.14 -17.23
C GLY A 39 5.92 -15.70 -17.32
N LEU A 40 6.48 -15.14 -16.25
CA LEU A 40 7.92 -14.98 -16.06
C LEU A 40 8.47 -16.10 -15.18
N ASP A 41 9.70 -16.55 -15.48
CA ASP A 41 10.31 -17.69 -14.79
C ASP A 41 10.42 -17.47 -13.28
N GLY A 42 9.77 -18.35 -12.51
CA GLY A 42 9.77 -18.31 -11.05
C GLY A 42 8.98 -17.16 -10.44
N CYS A 43 8.29 -16.32 -11.24
CA CYS A 43 7.48 -15.22 -10.74
C CYS A 43 6.01 -15.66 -10.55
N SER A 44 5.36 -15.06 -9.56
CA SER A 44 3.91 -15.16 -9.37
C SER A 44 3.33 -13.77 -9.15
N TRP A 45 2.81 -13.48 -7.96
CA TRP A 45 2.43 -12.14 -7.54
C TRP A 45 3.60 -11.47 -6.84
N ILE A 46 3.87 -10.21 -7.18
CA ILE A 46 4.78 -9.34 -6.42
C ILE A 46 4.03 -8.13 -5.89
N PHE A 47 4.61 -7.47 -4.91
CA PHE A 47 4.05 -6.23 -4.34
C PHE A 47 4.98 -5.06 -4.63
N GLU A 48 4.46 -4.04 -5.32
CA GLU A 48 5.12 -2.76 -5.57
C GLU A 48 4.73 -1.78 -4.45
N LEU A 49 5.68 -1.39 -3.62
CA LEU A 49 5.51 -0.45 -2.52
C LEU A 49 5.31 0.98 -3.06
N GLU A 50 4.84 1.91 -2.21
CA GLU A 50 4.62 3.31 -2.61
C GLU A 50 5.89 4.03 -3.09
N ASP A 51 7.07 3.59 -2.65
CA ASP A 51 8.36 4.14 -3.10
C ASP A 51 8.87 3.53 -4.43
N GLY A 52 8.11 2.60 -5.03
CA GLY A 52 8.45 1.88 -6.26
C GLY A 52 9.31 0.63 -6.05
N THR A 53 9.70 0.32 -4.81
CA THR A 53 10.40 -0.92 -4.50
C THR A 53 9.46 -2.11 -4.70
N ASN A 54 9.93 -3.16 -5.37
CA ASN A 54 9.22 -4.42 -5.49
C ASN A 54 9.68 -5.39 -4.40
N VAL A 55 8.77 -6.18 -3.84
CA VAL A 55 9.08 -7.27 -2.92
C VAL A 55 8.44 -8.58 -3.39
N GLN A 56 9.11 -9.69 -3.14
CA GLN A 56 8.72 -11.03 -3.59
C GLN A 56 8.20 -11.87 -2.41
N PRO A 57 6.89 -11.96 -2.19
CA PRO A 57 6.33 -12.77 -1.12
C PRO A 57 6.45 -14.27 -1.45
N PHE A 58 6.86 -15.08 -0.46
CA PHE A 58 7.07 -16.52 -0.68
C PHE A 58 6.06 -17.42 0.04
N ASN A 59 5.14 -16.85 0.83
CA ASN A 59 4.18 -17.57 1.66
C ASN A 59 2.72 -17.14 1.39
N LEU A 60 2.40 -16.78 0.14
CA LEU A 60 1.05 -16.32 -0.22
C LEU A 60 -0.02 -17.42 -0.09
N ASP A 61 0.39 -18.67 -0.13
CA ASP A 61 -0.46 -19.85 0.08
C ASP A 61 -0.95 -19.99 1.54
N GLU A 62 -0.32 -19.29 2.49
CA GLU A 62 -0.77 -19.21 3.89
C GLU A 62 -2.01 -18.31 4.07
N PHE A 63 -2.45 -17.59 3.02
CA PHE A 63 -3.54 -16.61 3.08
C PHE A 63 -4.72 -17.00 2.18
N GLU A 64 -5.93 -16.95 2.73
CA GLU A 64 -7.18 -16.97 1.95
C GLU A 64 -7.46 -15.59 1.36
N PHE A 65 -6.61 -15.14 0.43
CA PHE A 65 -6.73 -13.84 -0.23
C PHE A 65 -6.82 -13.97 -1.75
N HIS A 66 -7.83 -13.33 -2.35
CA HIS A 66 -7.96 -13.29 -3.81
C HIS A 66 -7.18 -12.10 -4.37
N PHE A 67 -6.16 -12.41 -5.18
CA PHE A 67 -5.30 -11.43 -5.83
C PHE A 67 -5.81 -11.08 -7.23
N GLU A 68 -5.89 -9.79 -7.49
CA GLU A 68 -6.13 -9.21 -8.81
C GLU A 68 -4.95 -8.30 -9.19
N ASP A 69 -4.61 -8.25 -10.47
CA ASP A 69 -3.57 -7.32 -10.95
C ASP A 69 -3.95 -5.87 -10.65
N LEU A 70 -2.95 -5.07 -10.29
CA LEU A 70 -3.09 -3.65 -9.90
C LEU A 70 -3.93 -3.40 -8.63
N GLN A 71 -4.32 -4.45 -7.90
CA GLN A 71 -5.09 -4.31 -6.65
C GLN A 71 -4.27 -3.58 -5.58
N LYS A 72 -4.89 -2.59 -4.93
CA LYS A 72 -4.29 -1.89 -3.77
C LYS A 72 -4.52 -2.68 -2.49
N ILE A 73 -3.44 -2.88 -1.73
CA ILE A 73 -3.44 -3.65 -0.49
C ILE A 73 -2.65 -2.92 0.60
N VAL A 74 -2.89 -3.28 1.85
CA VAL A 74 -1.99 -3.00 2.97
C VAL A 74 -1.32 -4.31 3.36
N VAL A 75 0.00 -4.30 3.50
CA VAL A 75 0.79 -5.49 3.81
C VAL A 75 1.79 -5.21 4.94
N SER A 76 1.91 -6.15 5.88
CA SER A 76 3.02 -6.20 6.83
C SER A 76 3.91 -7.38 6.46
N TYR A 77 5.22 -7.18 6.43
CA TYR A 77 6.16 -8.22 6.02
C TYR A 77 7.52 -8.06 6.70
N THR A 78 8.34 -9.11 6.63
CA THR A 78 9.74 -9.11 7.01
C THR A 78 10.59 -9.64 5.87
N GLU A 79 11.66 -8.93 5.54
CA GLU A 79 12.65 -9.40 4.55
C GLU A 79 13.44 -10.60 5.08
N ASP A 80 13.59 -11.62 4.24
CA ASP A 80 14.50 -12.72 4.47
C ASP A 80 15.78 -12.52 3.66
N LYS A 81 16.83 -12.06 4.34
CA LYS A 81 18.13 -11.74 3.72
C LYS A 81 18.93 -12.97 3.29
N GLY A 82 18.52 -14.17 3.71
CA GLY A 82 19.18 -15.43 3.34
C GLY A 82 18.60 -16.04 2.07
N MET A 83 17.50 -15.51 1.55
CA MET A 83 16.77 -16.07 0.42
C MET A 83 16.86 -15.18 -0.81
N ALA A 84 17.15 -15.80 -1.96
CA ALA A 84 17.04 -15.18 -3.27
C ALA A 84 16.09 -16.03 -4.13
N GLY A 85 15.08 -15.38 -4.71
CA GLY A 85 14.12 -16.03 -5.63
C GLY A 85 14.58 -15.94 -7.08
N ILE A 86 14.25 -16.95 -7.89
CA ILE A 86 14.58 -17.00 -9.33
C ILE A 86 13.97 -15.81 -10.10
N CYS A 87 12.84 -15.30 -9.64
CA CYS A 87 12.14 -14.18 -10.28
C CYS A 87 12.95 -12.86 -10.24
N MET A 88 13.87 -12.68 -9.28
CA MET A 88 14.80 -11.54 -9.20
C MET A 88 14.17 -10.13 -9.25
N MET A 89 12.85 -10.00 -9.00
CA MET A 89 12.11 -8.74 -9.02
C MET A 89 12.20 -7.94 -7.72
N GLY A 90 13.03 -8.33 -6.74
CA GLY A 90 13.15 -7.66 -5.45
C GLY A 90 13.64 -8.58 -4.33
N PRO A 91 13.76 -8.10 -3.08
CA PRO A 91 14.03 -8.97 -1.94
C PRO A 91 12.89 -9.96 -1.68
N MET A 92 13.23 -11.13 -1.15
CA MET A 92 12.27 -12.13 -0.69
C MET A 92 11.70 -11.71 0.67
N VAL A 93 10.38 -11.77 0.83
CA VAL A 93 9.71 -11.34 2.06
C VAL A 93 8.72 -12.38 2.56
N ARG A 94 8.65 -12.53 3.88
CA ARG A 94 7.57 -13.25 4.54
C ARG A 94 6.47 -12.27 4.89
N VAL A 95 5.26 -12.49 4.37
CA VAL A 95 4.08 -11.70 4.71
C VAL A 95 3.53 -12.17 6.05
N SER A 96 3.22 -11.23 6.95
CA SER A 96 2.59 -11.50 8.25
C SER A 96 1.15 -11.00 8.34
N CYS A 97 0.77 -10.06 7.47
CA CYS A 97 -0.61 -9.61 7.32
C CYS A 97 -0.83 -9.04 5.92
N ILE A 98 -2.02 -9.27 5.38
CA ILE A 98 -2.49 -8.68 4.13
C ILE A 98 -3.97 -8.30 4.27
N ASP A 99 -4.35 -7.11 3.78
CA ASP A 99 -5.75 -6.68 3.70
C ASP A 99 -5.99 -5.83 2.45
N LYS A 100 -7.24 -5.79 2.00
CA LYS A 100 -7.66 -4.90 0.91
C LYS A 100 -7.70 -3.46 1.42
N GLN A 101 -7.26 -2.50 0.59
CA GLN A 101 -7.43 -1.07 0.88
C GLN A 101 -8.85 -0.59 0.62
#